data_AF-A0AAD9NTJ1-F1
#
_entry.id   AF-A0AAD9NTJ1-F1
#
_cell.length_a   1.000
_cell.length_b   1.000
_cell.length_c   1.000
_cell.angle_alpha   90.00
_cell.angle_beta   90.00
_cell.angle_gamma   90.00
#
_symmetry.space_group_name_H-M   'P 1'
#
loop_
_entity.id
_entity.type
_entity.pdbx_description
1 polymer ?
#
loop_
_entity_poly.entity_id
_entity_poly.type
_entity_poly.pdbx_seq_one_letter_code
_entity_poly.pdbx_strand_id
1 'polypeptide(L)'
;MAEPVMENPFSLPSSRKIQLSKTVQDIQDCVCEMAGDVRESGIPINEDSQTLQRFCIKLEYLLQVAQKTRTGVFGGKKDYWNYFCECLSSNKSLNDGVRFVKSISELRTSLGRGRAFIRFSLMHHRLADSIQQCVSCGKVTSDWYHPKSVWLNHALSSTLISALYDLNDIQFDLSPGGYDLDAAWPTFARKTFGSSYSWAPPSRSTSISSLASLVTQDSQPLTSLRIPEEADPHQLQNNLCETQSKCDKFEQLFDSSENEKLALEHDMDVLKKRVEQLDKELEDAQMKIKIYTEENAQLSTQLKSKQELWTEKEALLQCRIQNAEKTISEMRDMNKKAIARKKDDAGKEPPSSTEMALELSTEAEYSTALESELAAVTKELLQKKEVDVKKTQLVALLDRKISQLEQRNSELLAMLSTMTEVSDVHTEQFKDTNKGLEELREKLDMNEKRRTMLENSNRELQIMLHSIEDKGQLIARTAKEKLIKYSDENRRLKEQLKVAGGDDSKGDLSDILKKRDSEMNAVKEELAKLKATLKKIDPDGSQVSATIAAAK
;
A
#
# COMPACT_ATOMS: atom_id res chain seq x y z
N MET A 1 32.53 16.83 50.44
CA MET A 1 31.22 16.14 50.36
C MET A 1 30.78 16.21 48.92
N ALA A 2 30.52 15.05 48.32
CA ALA A 2 30.40 14.86 46.88
C ALA A 2 29.21 15.61 46.27
N GLU A 3 29.45 16.18 45.09
CA GLU A 3 28.48 16.86 44.24
C GLU A 3 27.36 15.91 43.78
N PRO A 4 26.13 16.42 43.54
CA PRO A 4 25.04 15.61 43.02
C PRO A 4 25.36 15.21 41.57
N VAL A 5 25.43 13.91 41.33
CA VAL A 5 25.57 13.34 39.98
C VAL A 5 24.35 13.78 39.17
N MET A 6 24.55 14.68 38.21
CA MET A 6 23.53 15.00 37.21
C MET A 6 23.25 13.74 36.39
N GLU A 7 22.07 13.14 36.61
CA GLU A 7 21.58 12.09 35.73
C GLU A 7 21.48 12.63 34.30
N ASN A 8 22.17 11.96 33.39
CA ASN A 8 22.23 12.30 31.99
C ASN A 8 20.79 12.29 31.38
N PRO A 9 20.30 13.42 30.83
CA PRO A 9 18.96 13.53 30.26
C PRO A 9 18.72 12.62 29.04
N PHE A 10 19.77 11.95 28.53
CA PHE A 10 19.70 10.98 27.46
C PHE A 10 19.47 9.52 27.92
N SER A 11 19.43 9.25 29.23
CA SER A 11 19.15 7.90 29.72
C SER A 11 17.71 7.44 29.44
N LEU A 12 17.54 6.16 29.13
CA LEU A 12 16.23 5.52 28.96
C LEU A 12 15.61 5.27 30.33
N PRO A 13 14.30 5.51 30.53
CA PRO A 13 13.61 4.95 31.69
C PRO A 13 13.79 3.43 31.68
N SER A 14 14.25 2.85 32.78
CA SER A 14 14.63 1.43 32.89
C SER A 14 13.57 0.47 32.33
N SER A 15 12.29 0.80 32.50
CA SER A 15 11.15 0.03 31.99
C SER A 15 11.13 -0.15 30.47
N ARG A 16 11.45 0.88 29.68
CA ARG A 16 11.45 0.80 28.20
C ARG A 16 12.64 0.01 27.66
N LYS A 17 13.81 0.12 28.31
CA LYS A 17 15.00 -0.66 27.96
C LYS A 17 14.77 -2.16 28.22
N ILE A 18 14.12 -2.49 29.34
CA ILE A 18 13.68 -3.85 29.68
C ILE A 18 12.71 -4.39 28.62
N GLN A 19 11.75 -3.58 28.17
CA GLN A 19 10.78 -3.99 27.16
C GLN A 19 11.40 -4.27 25.79
N LEU A 20 12.35 -3.45 25.32
CA LEU A 20 13.07 -3.70 24.07
C LEU A 20 13.92 -4.97 24.15
N SER A 21 14.66 -5.16 25.25
CA SER A 21 15.45 -6.38 25.47
C SER A 21 14.58 -7.62 25.49
N LYS A 22 13.41 -7.56 26.17
CA LYS A 22 12.44 -8.66 26.19
C LYS A 22 11.89 -8.95 24.80
N THR A 23 11.61 -7.93 24.00
CA THR A 23 11.10 -8.13 22.64
C THR A 23 12.15 -8.76 21.72
N VAL A 24 13.43 -8.40 21.86
CA VAL A 24 14.52 -9.07 21.14
C VAL A 24 14.62 -10.54 21.54
N GLN A 25 14.52 -10.85 22.84
CA GLN A 25 14.48 -12.23 23.32
C GLN A 25 13.26 -13.00 22.78
N ASP A 26 12.06 -12.41 22.82
CA ASP A 26 10.84 -13.02 22.27
C ASP A 26 11.02 -13.38 20.78
N ILE A 27 11.73 -12.54 20.00
CA ILE A 27 12.04 -12.83 18.59
C ILE A 27 13.01 -14.01 18.48
N GLN A 28 14.06 -14.06 19.31
CA GLN A 28 14.99 -15.19 19.34
C GLN A 28 14.26 -16.50 19.65
N ASP A 29 13.37 -16.48 20.64
CA ASP A 29 12.59 -17.64 21.03
C ASP A 29 11.68 -18.11 19.87
N CYS A 30 11.04 -17.17 19.15
CA CYS A 30 10.24 -17.51 17.96
C CYS A 30 11.08 -18.15 16.84
N VAL A 31 12.30 -17.66 16.62
CA VAL A 31 13.22 -18.23 15.61
C VAL A 31 13.61 -19.66 16.01
N CYS A 32 13.99 -19.87 17.26
CA CYS A 32 14.34 -21.20 17.77
C CYS A 32 13.16 -22.18 17.70
N GLU A 33 11.95 -21.72 18.01
CA GLU A 33 10.72 -22.51 17.93
C GLU A 33 10.41 -22.89 16.47
N MET A 34 10.44 -21.95 15.52
CA MET A 34 10.25 -22.26 14.09
C MET A 34 11.32 -23.24 13.56
N ALA A 35 12.58 -23.08 13.97
CA ALA A 35 13.65 -24.01 13.59
C ALA A 35 13.43 -25.41 14.20
N GLY A 36 12.85 -25.49 15.40
CA GLY A 36 12.39 -26.73 16.02
C GLY A 36 11.27 -27.38 15.22
N ASP A 37 10.23 -26.63 14.90
CA ASP A 37 9.05 -27.09 14.15
C ASP A 37 9.44 -27.68 12.79
N VAL A 38 10.31 -27.01 12.02
CA VAL A 38 10.78 -27.52 10.72
C VAL A 38 11.64 -28.76 10.89
N ARG A 39 12.50 -28.82 11.91
CA ARG A 39 13.35 -30.00 12.17
C ARG A 39 12.53 -31.22 12.58
N GLU A 40 11.45 -31.03 13.32
CA GLU A 40 10.56 -32.11 13.79
C GLU A 40 9.56 -32.57 12.72
N SER A 41 8.95 -31.64 12.00
CA SER A 41 7.92 -31.95 11.00
C SER A 41 8.49 -32.24 9.60
N GLY A 42 9.64 -31.65 9.25
CA GLY A 42 10.18 -31.64 7.89
C GLY A 42 9.38 -30.76 6.91
N ILE A 43 8.39 -30.01 7.40
CA ILE A 43 7.49 -29.20 6.58
C ILE A 43 7.92 -27.73 6.65
N PRO A 44 7.99 -27.01 5.51
CA PRO A 44 8.24 -25.57 5.51
C PRO A 44 7.21 -24.79 6.34
N ILE A 45 7.65 -23.69 6.96
CA ILE A 45 6.76 -22.82 7.71
C ILE A 45 5.83 -22.06 6.76
N ASN A 46 4.52 -22.17 6.99
CA ASN A 46 3.48 -21.46 6.23
C ASN A 46 2.67 -20.50 7.13
N GLU A 47 1.61 -19.86 6.61
CA GLU A 47 0.80 -18.90 7.38
C GLU A 47 -0.05 -19.51 8.50
N ASP A 48 -0.15 -20.83 8.64
CA ASP A 48 -0.82 -21.46 9.79
C ASP A 48 0.05 -21.43 11.05
N SER A 49 1.34 -21.12 10.93
CA SER A 49 2.25 -21.01 12.07
C SER A 49 1.96 -19.76 12.90
N GLN A 50 1.41 -19.98 14.11
CA GLN A 50 1.25 -18.92 15.10
C GLN A 50 2.60 -18.30 15.51
N THR A 51 3.67 -19.07 15.44
CA THR A 51 5.03 -18.63 15.78
C THR A 51 5.60 -17.69 14.72
N LEU A 52 5.36 -17.97 13.44
CA LEU A 52 5.65 -17.02 12.36
C LEU A 52 4.87 -15.71 12.55
N GLN A 53 3.58 -15.79 12.89
CA GLN A 53 2.76 -14.61 13.11
C GLN A 53 3.28 -13.76 14.29
N ARG A 54 3.60 -14.40 15.43
CA ARG A 54 4.21 -13.74 16.59
C ARG A 54 5.54 -13.06 16.22
N PHE A 55 6.41 -13.75 15.48
CA PHE A 55 7.66 -13.21 14.97
C PHE A 55 7.42 -11.93 14.14
N CYS A 56 6.51 -11.97 13.17
CA CYS A 56 6.22 -10.85 12.28
C CYS A 56 5.71 -9.62 13.04
N ILE A 57 4.79 -9.83 14.00
CA ILE A 57 4.24 -8.76 14.84
C ILE A 57 5.33 -8.12 15.70
N LYS A 58 6.22 -8.93 16.30
CA LYS A 58 7.29 -8.44 17.18
C LYS A 58 8.35 -7.69 16.39
N LEU A 59 8.71 -8.16 15.20
CA LEU A 59 9.62 -7.47 14.30
C LEU A 59 9.03 -6.13 13.82
N GLU A 60 7.75 -6.12 13.40
CA GLU A 60 7.03 -4.90 13.04
C GLU A 60 7.04 -3.88 14.19
N TYR A 61 6.78 -4.34 15.43
CA TYR A 61 6.87 -3.47 16.60
C TYR A 61 8.26 -2.84 16.76
N LEU A 62 9.34 -3.61 16.59
CA LEU A 62 10.70 -3.07 16.66
C LEU A 62 11.00 -2.07 15.53
N LEU A 63 10.44 -2.27 14.34
CA LEU A 63 10.55 -1.36 13.21
C LEU A 63 9.73 -0.06 13.38
N GLN A 64 8.70 -0.07 14.23
CA GLN A 64 7.87 1.11 14.49
C GLN A 64 8.30 1.86 15.77
N VAL A 65 8.83 1.16 16.77
CA VAL A 65 9.16 1.78 18.06
C VAL A 65 10.30 2.79 17.91
N ALA A 66 10.10 3.97 18.48
CA ALA A 66 11.04 5.09 18.40
C ALA A 66 11.39 5.53 16.96
N GLN A 67 10.56 5.17 15.97
CA GLN A 67 10.62 5.75 14.64
C GLN A 67 10.15 7.21 14.69
N LYS A 68 10.83 8.10 13.95
CA LYS A 68 10.45 9.51 13.85
C LYS A 68 9.25 9.64 12.91
N THR A 69 8.23 10.41 13.32
CA THR A 69 7.07 10.68 12.46
C THR A 69 7.50 11.39 11.18
N ARG A 70 7.16 10.81 10.03
CA ARG A 70 7.44 11.38 8.70
C ARG A 70 6.19 11.31 7.83
N THR A 71 5.91 12.40 7.13
CA THR A 71 4.84 12.49 6.13
C THR A 71 5.43 12.80 4.76
N GLY A 72 4.81 12.28 3.70
CA GLY A 72 5.13 12.66 2.33
C GLY A 72 4.59 14.05 1.99
N VAL A 73 5.05 14.62 0.87
CA VAL A 73 4.59 15.92 0.35
C VAL A 73 3.06 15.95 0.13
N PHE A 74 2.48 14.79 -0.20
CA PHE A 74 1.03 14.61 -0.38
C PHE A 74 0.30 14.10 0.87
N GLY A 75 0.88 14.26 2.07
CA GLY A 75 0.23 13.92 3.35
C GLY A 75 0.23 12.43 3.73
N GLY A 76 0.67 11.53 2.85
CA GLY A 76 0.77 10.09 3.17
C GLY A 76 1.75 9.80 4.31
N LYS A 77 1.33 9.02 5.31
CA LYS A 77 2.18 8.59 6.43
C LYS A 77 3.29 7.66 5.90
N LYS A 78 4.55 8.02 6.17
CA LYS A 78 5.68 7.12 5.92
C LYS A 78 5.86 6.17 7.10
N ASP A 79 6.31 4.96 6.80
CA ASP A 79 6.54 3.90 7.80
C ASP A 79 7.84 3.15 7.47
N TYR A 80 8.13 2.04 8.15
CA TYR A 80 9.39 1.29 8.01
C TYR A 80 9.63 0.75 6.59
N TRP A 81 8.61 0.59 5.77
CA TRP A 81 8.75 0.34 4.33
C TRP A 81 9.58 1.41 3.61
N ASN A 82 9.33 2.68 3.94
CA ASN A 82 10.05 3.80 3.34
C ASN A 82 11.50 3.84 3.81
N TYR A 83 11.76 3.44 5.07
CA TYR A 83 13.10 3.22 5.59
C TYR A 83 13.84 2.14 4.78
N PHE A 84 13.20 0.99 4.54
CA PHE A 84 13.78 -0.06 3.68
C PHE A 84 14.06 0.45 2.26
N CYS A 85 13.14 1.20 1.65
CA CYS A 85 13.35 1.78 0.32
C CYS A 85 14.59 2.68 0.26
N GLU A 86 14.81 3.52 1.27
CA GLU A 86 15.92 4.49 1.30
C GLU A 86 17.26 3.79 1.56
N CYS A 87 17.29 2.78 2.44
CA CYS A 87 18.49 2.02 2.72
C CYS A 87 18.91 1.08 1.59
N LEU A 88 17.94 0.49 0.88
CA LEU A 88 18.19 -0.55 -0.12
C LEU A 88 18.21 -0.03 -1.57
N SER A 89 17.96 1.27 -1.80
CA SER A 89 17.92 1.84 -3.15
C SER A 89 19.26 1.77 -3.89
N SER A 90 20.38 1.82 -3.17
CA SER A 90 21.73 1.82 -3.74
C SER A 90 22.30 0.41 -3.93
N ASN A 91 21.78 -0.61 -3.23
CA ASN A 91 22.29 -1.97 -3.28
C ASN A 91 21.50 -2.82 -4.28
N LYS A 92 22.05 -3.03 -5.48
CA LYS A 92 21.39 -3.75 -6.58
C LYS A 92 21.00 -5.18 -6.22
N SER A 93 21.76 -5.89 -5.38
CA SER A 93 21.49 -7.30 -5.04
C SER A 93 20.38 -7.48 -3.99
N LEU A 94 20.07 -6.43 -3.21
CA LEU A 94 19.01 -6.45 -2.20
C LEU A 94 17.76 -5.65 -2.63
N ASN A 95 17.78 -5.09 -3.86
CA ASN A 95 16.70 -4.26 -4.37
C ASN A 95 15.51 -5.05 -4.93
N ASP A 96 15.67 -6.36 -5.17
CA ASP A 96 14.65 -7.17 -5.83
C ASP A 96 13.35 -7.26 -5.03
N GLY A 97 13.44 -7.38 -3.70
CA GLY A 97 12.26 -7.31 -2.83
C GLY A 97 11.58 -5.95 -2.85
N VAL A 98 12.35 -4.87 -3.01
CA VAL A 98 11.79 -3.52 -3.14
C VAL A 98 11.01 -3.39 -4.45
N ARG A 99 11.54 -3.92 -5.55
CA ARG A 99 10.88 -3.90 -6.87
C ARG A 99 9.63 -4.76 -6.87
N PHE A 100 9.72 -5.96 -6.31
CA PHE A 100 8.60 -6.88 -6.18
C PHE A 100 7.44 -6.21 -5.44
N VAL A 101 7.67 -5.68 -4.23
CA VAL A 101 6.59 -5.04 -3.45
C VAL A 101 6.01 -3.80 -4.14
N LYS A 102 6.83 -3.02 -4.88
CA LYS A 102 6.33 -1.90 -5.69
C LYS A 102 5.44 -2.33 -6.86
N SER A 103 5.59 -3.57 -7.34
CA SER A 103 4.75 -4.12 -8.41
C SER A 103 3.39 -4.64 -7.93
N ILE A 104 3.20 -4.81 -6.61
CA ILE A 104 1.93 -5.24 -6.01
C ILE A 104 0.98 -4.03 -5.94
N SER A 105 0.06 -3.94 -6.90
CA SER A 105 -0.86 -2.82 -7.05
C SER A 105 -1.95 -2.77 -5.96
N GLU A 106 -2.20 -3.92 -5.32
CA GLU A 106 -3.24 -4.12 -4.32
C GLU A 106 -2.88 -3.46 -2.98
N LEU A 107 -1.59 -3.21 -2.72
CA LEU A 107 -1.10 -2.61 -1.47
C LEU A 107 -1.15 -1.08 -1.52
N ARG A 108 -2.02 -0.52 -0.69
CA ARG A 108 -2.33 0.92 -0.65
C ARG A 108 -1.50 1.67 0.38
N THR A 109 -1.06 1.02 1.46
CA THR A 109 -0.35 1.69 2.57
C THR A 109 1.14 1.36 2.62
N SER A 110 1.95 2.27 3.18
CA SER A 110 3.35 1.97 3.50
C SER A 110 3.48 0.82 4.50
N LEU A 111 2.52 0.66 5.39
CA LEU A 111 2.53 -0.43 6.37
C LEU A 111 2.35 -1.79 5.68
N GLY A 112 1.32 -1.94 4.85
CA GLY A 112 1.07 -3.17 4.10
C GLY A 112 2.23 -3.54 3.16
N ARG A 113 2.85 -2.54 2.51
CA ARG A 113 4.09 -2.74 1.73
C ARG A 113 5.25 -3.22 2.59
N GLY A 114 5.38 -2.70 3.80
CA GLY A 114 6.37 -3.15 4.77
C GLY A 114 6.20 -4.62 5.15
N ARG A 115 4.95 -5.04 5.41
CA ARG A 115 4.60 -6.43 5.72
C ARG A 115 4.88 -7.37 4.54
N ALA A 116 4.53 -6.94 3.33
CA ALA A 116 4.83 -7.68 2.11
C ALA A 116 6.34 -7.85 1.91
N PHE A 117 7.14 -6.82 2.20
CA PHE A 117 8.60 -6.89 2.11
C PHE A 117 9.21 -7.88 3.10
N ILE A 118 8.70 -7.94 4.34
CA ILE A 118 9.15 -8.93 5.33
C ILE A 118 8.85 -10.34 4.83
N ARG A 119 7.63 -10.60 4.35
CA ARG A 119 7.22 -11.91 3.81
C ARG A 119 8.06 -12.33 2.61
N PHE A 120 8.28 -11.41 1.67
CA PHE A 120 9.20 -11.63 0.54
C PHE A 120 10.60 -11.99 1.04
N SER A 121 11.12 -11.25 2.01
CA SER A 121 12.48 -11.46 2.50
C SER A 121 12.65 -12.78 3.24
N LEU A 122 11.60 -13.29 3.90
CA LEU A 122 11.59 -14.63 4.50
C LEU A 122 11.62 -15.71 3.42
N MET A 123 10.76 -15.61 2.40
CA MET A 123 10.70 -16.56 1.28
C MET A 123 12.02 -16.69 0.50
N HIS A 124 12.83 -15.63 0.50
CA HIS A 124 14.09 -15.58 -0.26
C HIS A 124 15.34 -15.65 0.62
N HIS A 125 15.20 -15.88 1.93
CA HIS A 125 16.32 -15.90 2.90
C HIS A 125 17.17 -14.62 2.86
N ARG A 126 16.53 -13.45 2.77
CA ARG A 126 17.16 -12.12 2.66
C ARG A 126 16.85 -11.17 3.80
N LEU A 127 16.05 -11.59 4.79
CA LEU A 127 15.59 -10.68 5.84
C LEU A 127 16.76 -10.14 6.69
N ALA A 128 17.67 -11.02 7.10
CA ALA A 128 18.85 -10.65 7.86
C ALA A 128 19.75 -9.68 7.08
N ASP A 129 20.10 -10.02 5.84
CA ASP A 129 20.95 -9.16 4.98
C ASP A 129 20.31 -7.79 4.72
N SER A 130 18.99 -7.76 4.49
CA SER A 130 18.26 -6.52 4.25
C SER A 130 18.29 -5.61 5.48
N ILE A 131 18.01 -6.15 6.67
CA ILE A 131 18.04 -5.38 7.92
C ILE A 131 19.46 -4.96 8.29
N GLN A 132 20.44 -5.86 8.14
CA GLN A 132 21.86 -5.57 8.36
C GLN A 132 22.33 -4.42 7.45
N GLN A 133 21.97 -4.44 6.16
CA GLN A 133 22.29 -3.37 5.22
C GLN A 133 21.70 -2.03 5.66
N CYS A 134 20.48 -2.04 6.20
CA CYS A 134 19.84 -0.83 6.72
C CYS A 134 20.57 -0.30 7.97
N VAL A 135 20.82 -1.15 8.96
CA VAL A 135 21.52 -0.77 10.20
C VAL A 135 22.94 -0.25 9.91
N SER A 136 23.65 -0.87 8.96
CA SER A 136 24.96 -0.41 8.49
C SER A 136 24.92 0.98 7.84
N CYS A 137 23.76 1.42 7.34
CA CYS A 137 23.55 2.78 6.86
C CYS A 137 23.26 3.73 8.04
N GLY A 138 24.23 3.89 8.93
CA GLY A 138 24.06 4.59 10.21
C GLY A 138 23.46 6.00 10.08
N LYS A 139 23.81 6.74 9.02
CA LYS A 139 23.21 8.05 8.72
C LYS A 139 21.70 7.95 8.47
N VAL A 140 21.26 7.11 7.53
CA VAL A 140 19.83 6.95 7.20
C VAL A 140 19.08 6.39 8.42
N THR A 141 19.63 5.39 9.11
CA THR A 141 19.03 4.85 10.34
C THR A 141 18.86 5.91 11.42
N SER A 142 19.85 6.78 11.61
CA SER A 142 19.77 7.90 12.57
C SER A 142 18.75 8.97 12.16
N ASP A 143 18.49 9.11 10.86
CA ASP A 143 17.48 10.03 10.32
C ASP A 143 16.06 9.49 10.52
N TRP A 144 15.89 8.16 10.51
CA TRP A 144 14.60 7.47 10.67
C TRP A 144 14.22 7.17 12.12
N TYR A 145 15.20 6.97 13.00
CA TYR A 145 14.95 6.53 14.38
C TYR A 145 15.55 7.48 15.42
N HIS A 146 14.87 7.61 16.57
CA HIS A 146 15.45 8.28 17.73
C HIS A 146 16.59 7.43 18.33
N PRO A 147 17.59 8.04 19.01
CA PRO A 147 18.75 7.34 19.60
C PRO A 147 18.41 6.19 20.56
N LYS A 148 17.17 6.15 21.05
CA LYS A 148 16.65 5.12 21.98
C LYS A 148 16.11 3.87 21.26
N SER A 149 16.13 3.83 19.92
CA SER A 149 15.68 2.69 19.11
C SER A 149 16.64 1.50 19.20
N VAL A 150 16.12 0.30 19.01
CA VAL A 150 16.91 -0.94 18.95
C VAL A 150 17.96 -0.88 17.84
N TRP A 151 17.65 -0.22 16.71
CA TRP A 151 18.51 -0.14 15.52
C TRP A 151 19.75 0.74 15.71
N LEU A 152 19.77 1.60 16.73
CA LEU A 152 20.91 2.44 17.09
C LEU A 152 21.66 1.93 18.34
N ASN A 153 21.21 0.81 18.91
CA ASN A 153 21.88 0.14 20.02
C ASN A 153 22.63 -1.09 19.50
N HIS A 154 23.94 -0.95 19.30
CA HIS A 154 24.79 -1.99 18.70
C HIS A 154 24.67 -3.36 19.38
N ALA A 155 24.54 -3.42 20.71
CA ALA A 155 24.42 -4.69 21.43
C ALA A 155 23.11 -5.40 21.06
N LEU A 156 21.98 -4.69 21.15
CA LEU A 156 20.68 -5.28 20.84
C LEU A 156 20.49 -5.54 19.34
N SER A 157 20.94 -4.63 18.47
CA SER A 157 20.84 -4.81 17.02
C SER A 157 21.67 -5.98 16.54
N SER A 158 22.89 -6.16 17.07
CA SER A 158 23.75 -7.30 16.73
C SER A 158 23.11 -8.64 17.16
N THR A 159 22.59 -8.72 18.39
CA THR A 159 21.87 -9.90 18.87
C THR A 159 20.64 -10.22 18.01
N LEU A 160 19.83 -9.20 17.67
CA LEU A 160 18.67 -9.37 16.82
C LEU A 160 19.06 -9.83 15.41
N ILE A 161 20.06 -9.21 14.78
CA ILE A 161 20.49 -9.58 13.43
C ILE A 161 21.07 -11.01 13.41
N SER A 162 21.84 -11.39 14.43
CA SER A 162 22.32 -12.78 14.57
C SER A 162 21.15 -13.77 14.57
N ALA A 163 20.10 -13.50 15.32
CA ALA A 163 18.91 -14.34 15.34
C ALA A 163 18.18 -14.36 13.99
N LEU A 164 18.18 -13.25 13.26
CA LEU A 164 17.60 -13.21 11.92
C LEU A 164 18.41 -14.04 10.92
N TYR A 165 19.72 -14.21 11.10
CA TYR A 165 20.53 -15.08 10.24
C TYR A 165 20.18 -16.56 10.41
N ASP A 166 19.76 -16.97 11.60
CA ASP A 166 19.30 -18.35 11.84
C ASP A 166 18.02 -18.68 11.04
N LEU A 167 17.24 -17.67 10.62
CA LEU A 167 16.07 -17.86 9.72
C LEU A 167 16.47 -18.31 8.31
N ASN A 168 17.73 -18.10 7.90
CA ASN A 168 18.18 -18.51 6.57
C ASN A 168 18.20 -20.04 6.41
N ASP A 169 18.30 -20.78 7.52
CA ASP A 169 18.27 -22.25 7.53
C ASP A 169 16.83 -22.80 7.64
N ILE A 170 15.82 -21.94 7.75
CA ILE A 170 14.40 -22.31 7.86
C ILE A 170 13.73 -22.14 6.50
N GLN A 171 13.07 -23.18 6.01
CA GLN A 171 12.28 -23.11 4.77
C GLN A 171 10.90 -22.49 5.04
N PHE A 172 10.49 -21.57 4.18
CA PHE A 172 9.18 -20.91 4.22
C PHE A 172 8.39 -21.23 2.96
N ASP A 173 7.09 -21.47 3.12
CA ASP A 173 6.11 -21.61 2.03
C ASP A 173 4.93 -20.65 2.29
N LEU A 174 5.16 -19.39 1.94
CA LEU A 174 4.19 -18.31 2.11
C LEU A 174 3.53 -17.98 0.78
N SER A 175 2.26 -17.61 0.77
CA SER A 175 1.58 -17.16 -0.45
C SER A 175 1.91 -15.68 -0.78
N PRO A 176 2.22 -15.33 -2.03
CA PRO A 176 2.49 -13.95 -2.44
C PRO A 176 1.26 -13.04 -2.41
N GLY A 177 0.05 -13.60 -2.36
CA GLY A 177 -1.21 -12.86 -2.39
C GLY A 177 -2.32 -13.52 -1.57
N GLY A 178 -3.53 -12.96 -1.66
CA GLY A 178 -4.72 -13.49 -0.97
C GLY A 178 -4.95 -12.99 0.46
N TYR A 179 -4.18 -11.99 0.91
CA TYR A 179 -4.32 -11.34 2.22
C TYR A 179 -4.33 -9.82 2.07
N ASP A 180 -5.19 -9.15 2.86
CA ASP A 180 -5.16 -7.71 3.02
C ASP A 180 -4.08 -7.33 4.05
N LEU A 181 -2.85 -7.16 3.55
CA LEU A 181 -1.71 -6.78 4.39
C LEU A 181 -1.81 -5.33 4.88
N ASP A 182 -2.63 -4.47 4.25
CA ASP A 182 -2.88 -3.12 4.77
C ASP A 182 -3.64 -3.19 6.10
N ALA A 183 -4.54 -4.18 6.26
CA ALA A 183 -5.29 -4.40 7.49
C ALA A 183 -4.49 -5.16 8.56
N ALA A 184 -3.99 -6.37 8.26
CA ALA A 184 -3.42 -7.26 9.29
C ALA A 184 -2.37 -8.25 8.76
N TRP A 185 -1.63 -8.87 9.69
CA TRP A 185 -0.80 -10.04 9.39
C TRP A 185 -1.67 -11.28 9.14
N PRO A 186 -1.32 -12.16 8.18
CA PRO A 186 -2.03 -13.41 7.94
C PRO A 186 -2.12 -14.29 9.19
N THR A 187 -3.24 -14.98 9.35
CA THR A 187 -3.54 -15.87 10.49
C THR A 187 -3.72 -17.35 10.10
N PHE A 188 -3.86 -17.65 8.82
CA PHE A 188 -4.01 -19.00 8.28
C PHE A 188 -3.61 -19.04 6.80
N ALA A 189 -3.20 -20.21 6.30
CA ALA A 189 -2.83 -20.43 4.91
C ALA A 189 -4.07 -20.48 4.00
N ARG A 190 -4.13 -19.61 2.99
CA ARG A 190 -5.16 -19.62 1.95
C ARG A 190 -4.65 -20.40 0.74
N LYS A 191 -5.37 -21.45 0.34
CA LYS A 191 -5.17 -22.09 -0.98
C LYS A 191 -5.55 -21.11 -2.07
N THR A 192 -4.56 -20.50 -2.71
CA THR A 192 -4.76 -19.64 -3.88
C THR A 192 -5.00 -20.50 -5.11
N PHE A 193 -6.28 -20.71 -5.47
CA PHE A 193 -6.63 -21.21 -6.79
C PHE A 193 -6.63 -20.03 -7.78
N GLY A 194 -5.78 -20.09 -8.81
CA GLY A 194 -5.80 -19.14 -9.93
C GLY A 194 -5.06 -17.81 -9.73
N SER A 195 -4.11 -17.71 -8.80
CA SER A 195 -3.30 -16.51 -8.60
C SER A 195 -2.02 -16.54 -9.46
N SER A 196 -1.86 -15.59 -10.39
CA SER A 196 -0.66 -15.40 -11.22
C SER A 196 0.51 -14.72 -10.49
N TYR A 197 0.38 -14.37 -9.22
CA TYR A 197 1.48 -13.82 -8.43
C TYR A 197 2.46 -14.95 -8.09
N SER A 198 3.65 -14.91 -8.68
CA SER A 198 4.80 -15.68 -8.21
C SER A 198 5.68 -14.76 -7.37
N TRP A 199 6.44 -15.29 -6.42
CA TRP A 199 7.46 -14.52 -5.69
C TRP A 199 8.63 -14.04 -6.57
N ALA A 200 8.55 -14.24 -7.89
CA ALA A 200 9.54 -13.76 -8.83
C ALA A 200 9.38 -12.25 -9.05
N PRO A 201 10.46 -11.46 -8.92
CA PRO A 201 10.43 -10.07 -9.34
C PRO A 201 10.14 -9.98 -10.86
N PRO A 202 9.49 -8.91 -11.36
CA PRO A 202 9.24 -8.74 -12.78
C PRO A 202 10.57 -8.75 -13.56
N SER A 203 10.85 -9.84 -14.28
CA SER A 203 11.98 -9.94 -15.20
C SER A 203 11.70 -9.12 -16.46
N ARG A 204 12.71 -8.42 -16.99
CA ARG A 204 12.62 -7.80 -18.31
C ARG A 204 12.61 -8.93 -19.35
N SER A 205 11.48 -9.09 -20.06
CA SER A 205 11.20 -10.09 -21.10
C SER A 205 10.84 -11.50 -20.58
N THR A 206 9.54 -11.84 -20.62
CA THR A 206 9.08 -13.23 -20.68
C THR A 206 8.71 -13.54 -22.13
N SER A 207 9.67 -14.08 -22.88
CA SER A 207 9.41 -14.69 -24.18
C SER A 207 8.77 -16.07 -23.96
N ILE A 208 7.82 -16.42 -24.83
CA ILE A 208 6.87 -17.55 -24.75
C ILE A 208 7.57 -18.94 -24.81
N SER A 209 8.90 -18.99 -24.93
CA SER A 209 9.67 -20.22 -25.16
C SER A 209 9.89 -21.11 -23.93
N SER A 210 9.51 -20.68 -22.72
CA SER A 210 9.73 -21.47 -21.50
C SER A 210 8.64 -22.52 -21.20
N LEU A 211 7.51 -22.52 -21.91
CA LEU A 211 6.42 -23.49 -21.69
C LEU A 211 6.73 -24.89 -22.27
N ALA A 212 7.69 -25.00 -23.20
CA ALA A 212 8.06 -26.29 -23.81
C ALA A 212 8.95 -27.17 -22.91
N SER A 213 9.49 -26.65 -21.80
CA SER A 213 10.43 -27.38 -20.94
C SER A 213 9.76 -28.16 -19.79
N LEU A 214 8.45 -28.04 -19.59
CA LEU A 214 7.74 -28.72 -18.49
C LEU A 214 7.12 -30.07 -18.89
N VAL A 215 7.20 -30.48 -20.16
CA VAL A 215 6.56 -31.71 -20.67
C VAL A 215 7.49 -32.93 -20.72
N THR A 216 8.77 -32.79 -20.40
CA THR A 216 9.71 -33.93 -20.44
C THR A 216 10.53 -34.04 -19.16
N GLN A 217 9.87 -34.40 -18.06
CA GLN A 217 10.52 -35.10 -16.95
C GLN A 217 9.47 -35.75 -16.03
N ASP A 218 8.94 -36.89 -16.46
CA ASP A 218 8.77 -38.00 -15.51
C ASP A 218 8.66 -39.33 -16.26
N SER A 219 9.68 -40.18 -16.09
CA SER A 219 9.67 -41.57 -16.47
C SER A 219 9.70 -42.38 -15.19
N GLN A 220 8.52 -42.70 -14.66
CA GLN A 220 8.32 -43.74 -13.66
C GLN A 220 7.23 -44.72 -14.16
N PRO A 221 7.43 -46.04 -14.00
CA PRO A 221 6.56 -47.04 -14.60
C PRO A 221 5.22 -47.12 -13.85
N LEU A 222 4.16 -46.60 -14.46
CA LEU A 222 2.78 -46.85 -14.02
C LEU A 222 2.43 -48.32 -14.25
N THR A 223 2.58 -49.12 -13.20
CA THR A 223 1.96 -50.44 -13.11
C THR A 223 0.67 -50.29 -12.30
N SER A 224 -0.42 -50.83 -12.81
CA SER A 224 -1.77 -50.89 -12.21
C SER A 224 -2.69 -49.68 -12.41
N LEU A 225 -3.31 -49.59 -13.59
CA LEU A 225 -4.71 -49.16 -13.71
C LEU A 225 -5.51 -50.29 -14.36
N ARG A 226 -6.37 -50.92 -13.56
CA ARG A 226 -7.44 -51.80 -14.02
C ARG A 226 -8.41 -50.97 -14.86
N ILE A 227 -8.66 -51.43 -16.07
CA ILE A 227 -9.75 -50.96 -16.94
C ILE A 227 -11.08 -51.50 -16.36
N PRO A 228 -12.07 -50.65 -16.04
CA PRO A 228 -13.46 -51.11 -15.93
C PRO A 228 -14.05 -51.22 -17.34
N GLU A 229 -14.48 -52.43 -17.67
CA GLU A 229 -15.19 -52.78 -18.89
C GLU A 229 -16.63 -52.21 -18.85
N GLU A 230 -17.11 -51.75 -20.01
CA GLU A 230 -18.46 -51.28 -20.34
C GLU A 230 -18.87 -49.85 -19.89
N ALA A 231 -18.50 -48.85 -20.70
CA ALA A 231 -19.17 -47.54 -20.73
C ALA A 231 -20.08 -47.44 -21.97
N ASP A 232 -21.35 -47.03 -21.75
CA ASP A 232 -22.38 -46.88 -22.78
C ASP A 232 -21.95 -45.87 -23.89
N PRO A 233 -21.94 -46.25 -25.18
CA PRO A 233 -21.55 -45.38 -26.29
C PRO A 233 -22.30 -44.04 -26.33
N HIS A 234 -23.55 -43.99 -25.87
CA HIS A 234 -24.34 -42.77 -25.84
C HIS A 234 -23.90 -41.78 -24.75
N GLN A 235 -23.42 -42.27 -23.60
CA GLN A 235 -22.85 -41.41 -22.56
C GLN A 235 -21.50 -40.84 -23.00
N LEU A 236 -20.67 -41.63 -23.69
CA LEU A 236 -19.40 -41.14 -24.24
C LEU A 236 -19.62 -40.07 -25.30
N GLN A 237 -20.63 -40.22 -26.17
CA GLN A 237 -20.97 -39.23 -27.18
C GLN A 237 -21.48 -37.91 -26.56
N ASN A 238 -22.31 -37.99 -25.51
CA ASN A 238 -22.80 -36.81 -24.78
C ASN A 238 -21.67 -36.11 -24.02
N ASN A 239 -20.81 -36.85 -23.33
CA ASN A 239 -19.64 -36.31 -22.64
C ASN A 239 -18.64 -35.68 -23.62
N LEU A 240 -18.49 -36.24 -24.82
CA LEU A 240 -17.67 -35.65 -25.88
C LEU A 240 -18.28 -34.35 -26.40
N CYS A 241 -19.60 -34.32 -26.64
CA CYS A 241 -20.31 -33.12 -27.07
C CYS A 241 -20.26 -32.01 -26.00
N GLU A 242 -20.37 -32.37 -24.73
CA GLU A 242 -20.28 -31.43 -23.61
C GLU A 242 -18.84 -30.91 -23.43
N THR A 243 -17.85 -31.78 -23.57
CA THR A 243 -16.43 -31.39 -23.56
C THR A 243 -16.11 -30.47 -24.74
N GLN A 244 -16.62 -30.77 -25.94
CA GLN A 244 -16.44 -29.92 -27.13
C GLN A 244 -17.05 -28.53 -26.92
N SER A 245 -18.27 -28.44 -26.40
CA SER A 245 -18.91 -27.15 -26.11
C SER A 245 -18.17 -26.35 -25.03
N LYS A 246 -17.57 -27.03 -24.04
CA LYS A 246 -16.68 -26.38 -23.06
C LYS A 246 -15.40 -25.87 -23.72
N CYS A 247 -14.80 -26.63 -24.64
CA CYS A 247 -13.62 -26.20 -25.41
C CYS A 247 -13.92 -24.97 -26.26
N ASP A 248 -15.03 -24.95 -27.01
CA ASP A 248 -15.42 -23.80 -27.83
C ASP A 248 -15.62 -22.54 -26.98
N LYS A 249 -16.18 -22.70 -25.76
CA LYS A 249 -16.37 -21.59 -24.82
C LYS A 249 -15.05 -21.09 -24.22
N PHE A 250 -14.08 -21.98 -23.99
CA PHE A 250 -12.74 -21.58 -23.58
C PHE A 250 -11.99 -20.84 -24.69
N GLU A 251 -12.14 -21.26 -25.94
CA GLU A 251 -11.55 -20.59 -27.10
C GLU A 251 -12.11 -19.16 -27.26
N GLN A 252 -13.43 -19.00 -27.13
CA GLN A 252 -14.07 -17.68 -27.15
C GLN A 252 -13.60 -16.76 -25.99
N LEU A 253 -13.40 -17.32 -24.79
CA LEU A 253 -12.87 -16.56 -23.66
C LEU A 253 -11.39 -16.19 -23.85
N PHE A 254 -10.63 -17.06 -24.49
CA PHE A 254 -9.22 -16.80 -24.83
C PHE A 254 -9.13 -15.64 -25.83
N ASP A 255 -9.93 -15.65 -26.89
CA ASP A 255 -9.99 -14.56 -27.87
C ASP A 255 -10.42 -13.24 -27.23
N SER A 256 -11.40 -13.28 -26.31
CA SER A 256 -11.83 -12.08 -25.58
C SER A 256 -10.72 -11.52 -24.68
N SER A 257 -9.99 -12.39 -23.99
CA SER A 257 -8.87 -12.02 -23.12
C SER A 257 -7.68 -11.46 -23.93
N GLU A 258 -7.40 -12.04 -25.10
CA GLU A 258 -6.34 -11.56 -25.99
C GLU A 258 -6.67 -10.16 -26.55
N ASN A 259 -7.93 -9.90 -26.91
CA ASN A 259 -8.37 -8.57 -27.32
C ASN A 259 -8.29 -7.54 -26.19
N GLU A 260 -8.65 -7.91 -24.96
CA GLU A 260 -8.51 -7.04 -23.78
C GLU A 260 -7.04 -6.73 -23.48
N LYS A 261 -6.17 -7.73 -23.60
CA LYS A 261 -4.71 -7.54 -23.47
C LYS A 261 -4.18 -6.55 -24.51
N LEU A 262 -4.59 -6.67 -25.78
CA LEU A 262 -4.17 -5.75 -26.84
C LEU A 262 -4.65 -4.32 -26.58
N ALA A 263 -5.88 -4.14 -26.09
CA ALA A 263 -6.41 -2.84 -25.69
C ALA A 263 -5.58 -2.22 -24.54
N LEU A 264 -5.26 -3.01 -23.53
CA LEU A 264 -4.42 -2.57 -22.40
C LEU A 264 -2.98 -2.24 -22.82
N GLU A 265 -2.40 -2.99 -23.77
CA GLU A 265 -1.09 -2.69 -24.34
C GLU A 265 -1.10 -1.35 -25.09
N HIS A 266 -2.18 -1.05 -25.83
CA HIS A 266 -2.37 0.23 -26.49
C HIS A 266 -2.47 1.39 -25.48
N ASP A 267 -3.31 1.24 -24.45
CA ASP A 267 -3.46 2.25 -23.40
C ASP A 267 -2.15 2.51 -22.65
N MET A 268 -1.37 1.45 -22.40
CA MET A 268 -0.04 1.58 -21.80
C MET A 268 0.93 2.36 -22.69
N ASP A 269 0.88 2.21 -24.02
CA ASP A 269 1.70 3.00 -24.95
C ASP A 269 1.29 4.48 -24.96
N VAL A 270 -0.02 4.75 -24.94
CA VAL A 270 -0.56 6.12 -24.85
C VAL A 270 -0.13 6.78 -23.53
N LEU A 271 -0.23 6.06 -22.41
CA LEU A 271 0.19 6.56 -21.10
C LEU A 271 1.70 6.81 -21.04
N LYS A 272 2.53 5.94 -21.62
CA LYS A 272 3.98 6.17 -21.70
C LYS A 272 4.31 7.45 -22.46
N LYS A 273 3.68 7.68 -23.61
CA LYS A 273 3.84 8.93 -24.38
C LYS A 273 3.41 10.16 -23.58
N ARG A 274 2.34 10.05 -22.79
CA ARG A 274 1.88 11.15 -21.93
C ARG A 274 2.86 11.45 -20.79
N VAL A 275 3.44 10.42 -20.17
CA VAL A 275 4.48 10.59 -19.14
C VAL A 275 5.71 11.27 -19.74
N GLU A 276 6.20 10.82 -20.89
CA GLU A 276 7.34 11.46 -21.57
C GLU A 276 7.06 12.94 -21.93
N GLN A 277 5.81 13.26 -22.28
CA GLN A 277 5.42 14.65 -22.53
C GLN A 277 5.43 15.48 -21.25
N LEU A 278 4.89 14.95 -20.15
CA LEU A 278 4.88 15.63 -18.85
C LEU A 278 6.30 15.85 -18.31
N ASP A 279 7.22 14.90 -18.54
CA ASP A 279 8.62 15.07 -18.16
C ASP A 279 9.28 16.23 -18.91
N LYS A 280 9.01 16.39 -20.22
CA LYS A 280 9.49 17.54 -20.99
C LYS A 280 8.89 18.87 -20.51
N GLU A 281 7.58 18.88 -20.24
CA GLU A 281 6.90 20.07 -19.69
C GLU A 281 7.47 20.47 -18.31
N LEU A 282 7.84 19.47 -17.49
CA LEU A 282 8.48 19.69 -16.19
C LEU A 282 9.89 20.26 -16.33
N GLU A 283 10.70 19.72 -17.25
CA GLU A 283 12.05 20.24 -17.54
C GLU A 283 11.99 21.70 -18.02
N ASP A 284 11.08 22.01 -18.94
CA ASP A 284 10.86 23.38 -19.44
C ASP A 284 10.42 24.34 -18.32
N ALA A 285 9.54 23.89 -17.43
CA ALA A 285 9.10 24.67 -16.28
C ALA A 285 10.26 24.94 -15.29
N GLN A 286 11.08 23.92 -15.02
CA GLN A 286 12.26 24.07 -14.16
C GLN A 286 13.29 25.04 -14.76
N MET A 287 13.51 24.98 -16.07
CA MET A 287 14.39 25.92 -16.78
C MET A 287 13.91 27.36 -16.65
N LYS A 288 12.59 27.59 -16.83
CA LYS A 288 11.98 28.92 -16.64
C LYS A 288 12.09 29.42 -15.20
N ILE A 289 11.85 28.56 -14.20
CA ILE A 289 12.01 28.92 -12.79
C ILE A 289 13.45 29.36 -12.53
N LYS A 290 14.44 28.62 -13.05
CA LYS A 290 15.86 28.96 -12.88
C LYS A 290 16.18 30.35 -13.45
N ILE A 291 15.75 30.63 -14.68
CA ILE A 291 15.94 31.94 -15.32
C ILE A 291 15.30 33.06 -14.47
N TYR A 292 14.05 32.89 -14.03
CA TYR A 292 13.38 33.89 -13.21
C TYR A 292 14.03 34.07 -11.83
N THR A 293 14.59 33.02 -11.24
CA THR A 293 15.33 33.14 -9.96
C THR A 293 16.62 33.94 -10.11
N GLU A 294 17.35 33.74 -11.21
CA GLU A 294 18.56 34.49 -11.52
C GLU A 294 18.25 35.96 -11.83
N GLU A 295 17.22 36.24 -12.62
CA GLU A 295 16.75 37.60 -12.89
C GLU A 295 16.30 38.34 -11.62
N ASN A 296 15.55 37.67 -10.75
CA ASN A 296 15.13 38.25 -9.46
C ASN A 296 16.32 38.52 -8.54
N ALA A 297 17.32 37.65 -8.50
CA ALA A 297 18.54 37.88 -7.72
C ALA A 297 19.34 39.09 -8.24
N GLN A 298 19.43 39.25 -9.57
CA GLN A 298 20.06 40.42 -10.19
C GLN A 298 19.31 41.71 -9.86
N LEU A 299 17.97 41.70 -10.02
CA LEU A 299 17.14 42.86 -9.69
C LEU A 299 17.24 43.23 -8.21
N SER A 300 17.24 42.25 -7.31
CA SER A 300 17.42 42.49 -5.87
C SER A 300 18.78 43.14 -5.57
N THR A 301 19.84 42.72 -6.26
CA THR A 301 21.18 43.29 -6.09
C THR A 301 21.22 44.74 -6.60
N GLN A 302 20.63 45.01 -7.76
CA GLN A 302 20.52 46.37 -8.30
C GLN A 302 19.69 47.30 -7.40
N LEU A 303 18.59 46.80 -6.82
CA LEU A 303 17.75 47.56 -5.90
C LEU A 303 18.55 47.95 -4.66
N LYS A 304 19.30 47.00 -4.07
CA LYS A 304 20.14 47.24 -2.90
C LYS A 304 21.22 48.27 -3.17
N SER A 305 21.93 48.15 -4.29
CA SER A 305 22.96 49.13 -4.70
C SER A 305 22.36 50.53 -4.90
N LYS A 306 21.18 50.63 -5.54
CA LYS A 306 20.49 51.92 -5.67
C LYS A 306 20.08 52.48 -4.31
N GLN A 307 19.59 51.65 -3.41
CA GLN A 307 19.17 52.08 -2.09
C GLN A 307 20.34 52.63 -1.26
N GLU A 308 21.49 51.96 -1.28
CA GLU A 308 22.73 52.45 -0.66
C GLU A 308 23.15 53.82 -1.23
N LEU A 309 23.12 53.97 -2.55
CA LEU A 309 23.44 55.24 -3.22
C LEU A 309 22.45 56.36 -2.88
N TRP A 310 21.17 56.05 -2.68
CA TRP A 310 20.17 57.02 -2.23
C TRP A 310 20.42 57.45 -0.78
N THR A 311 20.75 56.50 0.12
CA THR A 311 21.05 56.83 1.52
C THR A 311 22.30 57.71 1.64
N GLU A 312 23.32 57.49 0.81
CA GLU A 312 24.52 58.33 0.78
C GLU A 312 24.19 59.76 0.31
N LYS A 313 23.37 59.90 -0.73
CA LYS A 313 22.91 61.22 -1.20
C LYS A 313 22.07 61.95 -0.17
N GLU A 314 21.18 61.25 0.53
CA GLU A 314 20.35 61.83 1.58
C GLU A 314 21.20 62.36 2.75
N ALA A 315 22.19 61.57 3.19
CA ALA A 315 23.15 62.01 4.22
C ALA A 315 23.94 63.26 3.79
N LEU A 316 24.38 63.31 2.52
CA LEU A 316 25.09 64.47 1.98
C LEU A 316 24.20 65.73 1.96
N LEU A 317 22.94 65.59 1.54
CA LEU A 317 21.98 66.70 1.54
C LEU A 317 21.69 67.20 2.96
N GLN A 318 21.52 66.30 3.93
CA GLN A 318 21.35 66.68 5.33
C GLN A 318 22.56 67.46 5.87
N CYS A 319 23.78 67.02 5.56
CA CYS A 319 25.00 67.75 5.93
C CYS A 319 25.07 69.15 5.30
N ARG A 320 24.70 69.29 4.01
CA ARG A 320 24.63 70.59 3.34
C ARG A 320 23.61 71.53 3.98
N ILE A 321 22.43 71.02 4.34
CA ILE A 321 21.38 71.80 5.02
C ILE A 321 21.90 72.30 6.38
N GLN A 322 22.49 71.41 7.20
CA GLN A 322 23.05 71.79 8.49
C GLN A 322 24.13 72.87 8.37
N ASN A 323 25.02 72.75 7.38
CA ASN A 323 26.04 73.76 7.13
C ASN A 323 25.42 75.11 6.73
N ALA A 324 24.42 75.11 5.85
CA ALA A 324 23.72 76.33 5.45
C ALA A 324 22.97 76.98 6.64
N GLU A 325 22.30 76.19 7.47
CA GLU A 325 21.63 76.67 8.68
C GLU A 325 22.61 77.31 9.65
N LYS A 326 23.80 76.72 9.82
CA LYS A 326 24.87 77.29 10.65
C LYS A 326 25.34 78.64 10.11
N THR A 327 25.63 78.74 8.81
CA THR A 327 26.05 80.01 8.18
C THR A 327 24.96 81.07 8.30
N ILE A 328 23.69 80.72 8.09
CA ILE A 328 22.57 81.66 8.25
C ILE A 328 22.48 82.14 9.72
N SER A 329 22.68 81.26 10.69
CA SER A 329 22.68 81.63 12.11
C SER A 329 23.80 82.62 12.45
N GLU A 330 25.02 82.35 11.97
CA GLU A 330 26.18 83.24 12.15
C GLU A 330 25.94 84.62 11.51
N MET A 331 25.37 84.65 10.30
CA MET A 331 25.00 85.89 9.60
C MET A 331 23.92 86.68 10.36
N ARG A 332 22.91 86.01 10.94
CA ARG A 332 21.89 86.67 11.77
C ARG A 332 22.50 87.31 13.02
N ASP A 333 23.44 86.64 13.68
CA ASP A 333 24.11 87.18 14.86
C ASP A 333 25.03 88.36 14.52
N MET A 334 25.75 88.27 13.39
CA MET A 334 26.52 89.39 12.86
C MET A 334 25.63 90.59 12.53
N ASN A 335 24.48 90.36 11.90
CA ASN A 335 23.54 91.43 11.55
C ASN A 335 22.92 92.07 12.81
N LYS A 336 22.56 91.29 13.83
CA LYS A 336 22.11 91.82 15.14
C LYS A 336 23.18 92.71 15.78
N LYS A 337 24.46 92.29 15.75
CA LYS A 337 25.58 93.09 16.26
C LYS A 337 25.80 94.36 15.44
N ALA A 338 25.65 94.30 14.12
CA ALA A 338 25.79 95.47 13.23
C ALA A 338 24.66 96.49 13.44
N ILE A 339 23.41 96.03 13.62
CA ILE A 339 22.26 96.90 13.93
C ILE A 339 22.44 97.56 15.32
N ALA A 340 22.99 96.84 16.30
CA ALA A 340 23.33 97.43 17.60
C ALA A 340 24.39 98.53 17.45
N ARG A 341 25.45 98.31 16.67
CA ARG A 341 26.49 99.33 16.40
C ARG A 341 25.97 100.55 15.64
N LYS A 342 25.07 100.36 14.67
CA LYS A 342 24.47 101.47 13.89
C LYS A 342 23.44 102.28 14.69
N LYS A 343 22.93 101.78 15.82
CA LYS A 343 22.12 102.57 16.76
C LYS A 343 22.97 103.50 17.64
N ASP A 344 24.26 103.22 17.80
CA ASP A 344 25.18 104.00 18.63
C ASP A 344 25.95 105.07 17.83
N ASP A 345 25.92 105.03 16.50
CA ASP A 345 26.66 105.97 15.64
C ASP A 345 25.77 106.44 14.48
N ALA A 346 25.00 107.50 14.74
CA ALA A 346 24.17 108.18 13.75
C ALA A 346 24.64 109.63 13.58
N GLY A 347 25.62 109.85 12.68
CA GLY A 347 25.96 111.18 12.22
C GLY A 347 27.03 111.22 11.11
N LYS A 348 26.61 111.72 9.93
CA LYS A 348 27.41 112.26 8.79
C LYS A 348 28.13 111.20 7.93
N GLU A 349 28.27 111.27 6.61
CA GLU A 349 28.22 112.29 5.54
C GLU A 349 28.11 111.54 4.16
N PRO A 350 27.94 112.19 2.99
CA PRO A 350 27.77 111.52 1.69
C PRO A 350 29.12 111.22 0.98
N PRO A 351 29.20 110.24 0.06
CA PRO A 351 30.49 109.72 -0.38
C PRO A 351 31.13 110.44 -1.57
N SER A 352 32.45 110.28 -1.67
CA SER A 352 33.34 110.86 -2.68
C SER A 352 33.65 109.89 -3.83
N SER A 353 34.13 110.47 -4.93
CA SER A 353 34.27 109.91 -6.28
C SER A 353 35.19 108.67 -6.47
N THR A 354 35.69 108.06 -5.39
CA THR A 354 36.44 106.78 -5.39
C THR A 354 35.56 105.55 -5.14
N GLU A 355 34.34 105.70 -4.60
CA GLU A 355 33.41 104.58 -4.35
C GLU A 355 32.76 104.04 -5.63
N MET A 356 32.47 104.89 -6.61
CA MET A 356 31.82 104.49 -7.87
C MET A 356 32.69 103.54 -8.73
N ALA A 357 34.02 103.62 -8.59
CA ALA A 357 34.95 102.72 -9.27
C ALA A 357 35.06 101.35 -8.56
N LEU A 358 34.87 101.32 -7.24
CA LEU A 358 34.80 100.08 -6.46
C LEU A 358 33.45 99.37 -6.69
N GLU A 359 32.35 100.12 -6.73
CA GLU A 359 31.00 99.59 -7.03
C GLU A 359 30.95 98.92 -8.40
N LEU A 360 31.46 99.55 -9.46
CA LEU A 360 31.50 98.96 -10.81
C LEU A 360 32.35 97.67 -10.89
N SER A 361 33.43 97.57 -10.09
CA SER A 361 34.25 96.35 -10.00
C SER A 361 33.51 95.25 -9.23
N THR A 362 32.87 95.59 -8.11
CA THR A 362 32.10 94.63 -7.31
C THR A 362 30.84 94.16 -8.02
N GLU A 363 30.25 94.99 -8.88
CA GLU A 363 29.05 94.66 -9.64
C GLU A 363 29.37 93.80 -10.88
N ALA A 364 30.55 93.97 -11.48
CA ALA A 364 31.09 93.05 -12.48
C ALA A 364 31.45 91.67 -11.89
N GLU A 365 32.03 91.65 -10.68
CA GLU A 365 32.27 90.40 -9.92
C GLU A 365 30.96 89.73 -9.49
N TYR A 366 29.96 90.52 -9.08
CA TYR A 366 28.62 90.01 -8.76
C TYR A 366 27.89 89.47 -9.99
N SER A 367 27.98 90.14 -11.14
CA SER A 367 27.39 89.68 -12.40
C SER A 367 28.01 88.37 -12.89
N THR A 368 29.33 88.23 -12.82
CA THR A 368 30.01 86.98 -13.20
C THR A 368 29.75 85.85 -12.21
N ALA A 369 29.63 86.14 -10.91
CA ALA A 369 29.19 85.16 -9.92
C ALA A 369 27.74 84.69 -10.18
N LEU A 370 26.85 85.62 -10.52
CA LEU A 370 25.45 85.31 -10.83
C LEU A 370 25.34 84.45 -12.10
N GLU A 371 26.11 84.75 -13.14
CA GLU A 371 26.15 83.95 -14.38
C GLU A 371 26.67 82.52 -14.13
N SER A 372 27.69 82.36 -13.28
CA SER A 372 28.21 81.06 -12.86
C SER A 372 27.16 80.25 -12.07
N GLU A 373 26.44 80.90 -11.16
CA GLU A 373 25.37 80.27 -10.38
C GLU A 373 24.17 79.89 -11.26
N LEU A 374 23.80 80.73 -12.22
CA LEU A 374 22.77 80.43 -13.23
C LEU A 374 23.16 79.23 -14.09
N ALA A 375 24.42 79.16 -14.53
CA ALA A 375 24.94 78.01 -15.26
C ALA A 375 24.91 76.72 -14.43
N ALA A 376 25.25 76.79 -13.14
CA ALA A 376 25.19 75.66 -12.21
C ALA A 376 23.75 75.15 -12.01
N VAL A 377 22.80 76.06 -11.75
CA VAL A 377 21.37 75.72 -11.58
C VAL A 377 20.78 75.14 -12.87
N THR A 378 21.17 75.66 -14.03
CA THR A 378 20.70 75.14 -15.33
C THR A 378 21.18 73.71 -15.57
N LYS A 379 22.42 73.40 -15.17
CA LYS A 379 22.98 72.04 -15.24
C LYS A 379 22.29 71.09 -14.27
N GLU A 380 22.02 71.51 -13.04
CA GLU A 380 21.26 70.71 -12.06
C GLU A 380 19.82 70.43 -12.54
N LEU A 381 19.16 71.41 -13.16
CA LEU A 381 17.82 71.26 -13.72
C LEU A 381 17.80 70.20 -14.85
N LEU A 382 18.79 70.21 -15.73
CA LEU A 382 18.90 69.21 -16.81
C LEU A 382 19.12 67.80 -16.25
N GLN A 383 19.99 67.65 -15.26
CA GLN A 383 20.20 66.36 -14.59
C GLN A 383 18.93 65.86 -13.91
N LYS A 384 18.16 66.76 -13.26
CA LYS A 384 16.89 66.41 -12.62
C LYS A 384 15.84 65.94 -13.65
N LYS A 385 15.74 66.61 -14.79
CA LYS A 385 14.85 66.19 -15.89
C LYS A 385 15.21 64.79 -16.41
N GLU A 386 16.49 64.47 -16.54
CA GLU A 386 16.93 63.15 -16.98
C GLU A 386 16.56 62.05 -15.97
N VAL A 387 16.67 62.35 -14.67
CA VAL A 387 16.24 61.44 -13.60
C VAL A 387 14.72 61.24 -13.60
N ASP A 388 13.94 62.31 -13.81
CA ASP A 388 12.48 62.22 -13.87
C ASP A 388 12.00 61.38 -15.07
N VAL A 389 12.66 61.48 -16.22
CA VAL A 389 12.38 60.60 -17.38
C VAL A 389 12.64 59.14 -17.04
N LYS A 390 13.78 58.82 -16.40
CA LYS A 390 14.11 57.46 -15.97
C LYS A 390 13.12 56.93 -14.93
N LYS A 391 12.66 57.77 -14.00
CA LYS A 391 11.64 57.42 -13.00
C LYS A 391 10.31 57.09 -13.68
N THR A 392 9.89 57.91 -14.64
CA THR A 392 8.64 57.72 -15.40
C THR A 392 8.68 56.40 -16.19
N GLN A 393 9.80 56.08 -16.82
CA GLN A 393 9.99 54.80 -17.51
C GLN A 393 9.92 53.60 -16.55
N LEU A 394 10.52 53.71 -15.37
CA LEU A 394 10.48 52.64 -14.37
C LEU A 394 9.06 52.41 -13.83
N VAL A 395 8.31 53.48 -13.57
CA VAL A 395 6.90 53.39 -13.14
C VAL A 395 6.06 52.67 -14.20
N ALA A 396 6.19 53.04 -15.47
CA ALA A 396 5.47 52.37 -16.56
C ALA A 396 5.82 50.87 -16.68
N LEU A 397 7.08 50.51 -16.42
CA LEU A 397 7.54 49.12 -16.43
C LEU A 397 6.96 48.31 -15.25
N LEU A 398 6.89 48.93 -14.07
CA LEU A 398 6.28 48.33 -12.88
C LEU A 398 4.78 48.14 -13.05
N ASP A 399 4.06 49.14 -13.59
CA ASP A 399 2.63 49.04 -13.87
C ASP A 399 2.33 47.87 -14.82
N ARG A 400 3.12 47.72 -15.89
CA ARG A 400 2.99 46.59 -16.80
C ARG A 400 3.20 45.24 -16.10
N LYS A 401 4.16 45.15 -15.17
CA LYS A 401 4.44 43.93 -14.43
C LYS A 401 3.33 43.62 -13.41
N ILE A 402 2.76 44.64 -12.78
CA ILE A 402 1.59 44.52 -11.89
C ILE A 402 0.42 43.95 -12.68
N SER A 403 0.08 44.52 -13.85
CA SER A 403 -1.02 44.02 -14.68
C SER A 403 -0.81 42.58 -15.14
N GLN A 404 0.42 42.17 -15.45
CA GLN A 404 0.73 40.78 -15.79
C GLN A 404 0.53 39.83 -14.60
N LEU A 405 0.91 40.24 -13.39
CA LEU A 405 0.71 39.45 -12.18
C LEU A 405 -0.78 39.35 -11.82
N GLU A 406 -1.54 40.43 -11.97
CA GLU A 406 -2.99 40.44 -11.76
C GLU A 406 -3.72 39.49 -12.72
N GLN A 407 -3.30 39.49 -14.00
CA GLN A 407 -3.83 38.54 -14.99
C GLN A 407 -3.54 37.09 -14.60
N ARG A 408 -2.27 36.77 -14.25
CA ARG A 408 -1.90 35.40 -13.84
C ARG A 408 -2.63 34.95 -12.57
N ASN A 409 -2.81 35.84 -11.60
CA ASN A 409 -3.57 35.54 -10.40
C ASN A 409 -5.04 35.25 -10.73
N SER A 410 -5.63 35.98 -11.68
CA SER A 410 -7.00 35.72 -12.14
C SER A 410 -7.12 34.36 -12.83
N GLU A 411 -6.15 33.99 -13.68
CA GLU A 411 -6.09 32.68 -14.33
C GLU A 411 -5.95 31.53 -13.32
N LEU A 412 -5.10 31.70 -12.29
CA LEU A 412 -4.93 30.72 -11.22
C LEU A 412 -6.21 30.54 -10.39
N LEU A 413 -6.93 31.63 -10.08
CA LEU A 413 -8.21 31.57 -9.38
C LEU A 413 -9.27 30.84 -10.20
N ALA A 414 -9.33 31.09 -11.51
CA ALA A 414 -10.23 30.36 -12.41
C ALA A 414 -9.90 28.86 -12.43
N MET A 415 -8.61 28.51 -12.51
CA MET A 415 -8.17 27.11 -12.47
C MET A 415 -8.53 26.44 -11.14
N LEU A 416 -8.36 27.12 -10.01
CA LEU A 416 -8.79 26.62 -8.70
C LEU A 416 -10.30 26.37 -8.65
N SER A 417 -11.12 27.27 -9.19
CA SER A 417 -12.58 27.09 -9.28
C SER A 417 -12.94 25.82 -10.06
N THR A 418 -12.29 25.60 -11.21
CA THR A 418 -12.55 24.39 -12.02
C THR A 418 -12.10 23.12 -11.30
N MET A 419 -10.98 23.15 -10.55
CA MET A 419 -10.55 22.00 -9.76
C MET A 419 -11.50 21.71 -8.59
N THR A 420 -12.07 22.74 -7.96
CA THR A 420 -13.07 22.53 -6.90
C THR A 420 -14.35 21.93 -7.44
N GLU A 421 -14.82 22.37 -8.62
CA GLU A 421 -16.01 21.79 -9.26
C GLU A 421 -15.80 20.31 -9.65
N VAL A 422 -14.64 19.97 -10.22
CA VAL A 422 -14.29 18.56 -10.54
C VAL A 422 -14.19 17.73 -9.27
N SER A 423 -13.62 18.28 -8.18
CA SER A 423 -13.57 17.62 -6.89
C SER A 423 -14.97 17.34 -6.35
N ASP A 424 -15.89 18.29 -6.44
CA ASP A 424 -17.27 18.13 -5.96
C ASP A 424 -18.01 17.03 -6.74
N VAL A 425 -17.90 17.02 -8.07
CA VAL A 425 -18.46 15.95 -8.92
C VAL A 425 -17.88 14.59 -8.54
N HIS A 426 -16.57 14.52 -8.29
CA HIS A 426 -15.94 13.26 -7.88
C HIS A 426 -16.44 12.79 -6.51
N THR A 427 -16.69 13.71 -5.56
CA THR A 427 -17.28 13.35 -4.26
C THR A 427 -18.72 12.85 -4.37
N GLU A 428 -19.54 13.40 -5.28
CA GLU A 428 -20.88 12.88 -5.55
C GLU A 428 -20.83 11.47 -6.15
N GLN A 429 -19.99 11.24 -7.17
CA GLN A 429 -19.80 9.90 -7.75
C GLN A 429 -19.32 8.88 -6.69
N PHE A 430 -18.46 9.31 -5.76
CA PHE A 430 -18.01 8.47 -4.66
C PHE A 430 -19.15 8.11 -3.68
N LYS A 431 -20.08 9.04 -3.43
CA LYS A 431 -21.26 8.75 -2.60
C LYS A 431 -22.20 7.74 -3.25
N ASP A 432 -22.45 7.87 -4.56
CA ASP A 432 -23.34 6.95 -5.29
C ASP A 432 -22.77 5.54 -5.37
N THR A 433 -21.47 5.41 -5.64
CA THR A 433 -20.78 4.12 -5.63
C THR A 433 -20.77 3.49 -4.24
N ASN A 434 -20.58 4.28 -3.18
CA ASN A 434 -20.63 3.78 -1.80
C ASN A 434 -22.05 3.29 -1.43
N LYS A 435 -23.10 3.98 -1.90
CA LYS A 435 -24.48 3.51 -1.73
C LYS A 435 -24.73 2.17 -2.42
N GLY A 436 -24.23 1.99 -3.65
CA GLY A 436 -24.31 0.71 -4.36
C GLY A 436 -23.57 -0.43 -3.65
N LEU A 437 -22.42 -0.13 -3.03
CA LEU A 437 -21.69 -1.11 -2.21
C LEU A 437 -22.48 -1.52 -0.96
N GLU A 438 -23.16 -0.58 -0.29
CA GLU A 438 -24.02 -0.87 0.86
C GLU A 438 -25.18 -1.81 0.47
N GLU A 439 -25.84 -1.56 -0.66
CA GLU A 439 -26.91 -2.42 -1.19
C GLU A 439 -26.42 -3.84 -1.52
N LEU A 440 -25.22 -3.96 -2.10
CA LEU A 440 -24.61 -5.26 -2.37
C LEU A 440 -24.24 -6.00 -1.09
N ARG A 441 -23.76 -5.28 -0.07
CA ARG A 441 -23.44 -5.84 1.25
C ARG A 441 -24.68 -6.40 1.93
N GLU A 442 -25.82 -5.70 1.87
CA GLU A 442 -27.09 -6.20 2.40
C GLU A 442 -27.57 -7.46 1.66
N LYS A 443 -27.45 -7.50 0.33
CA LYS A 443 -27.80 -8.69 -0.47
C LYS A 443 -26.91 -9.89 -0.11
N LEU A 444 -25.63 -9.65 0.16
CA LEU A 444 -24.69 -10.70 0.57
C LEU A 444 -25.07 -11.28 1.94
N ASP A 445 -25.37 -10.44 2.93
CA ASP A 445 -25.82 -10.87 4.26
C ASP A 445 -27.12 -11.70 4.20
N MET A 446 -28.07 -11.28 3.36
CA MET A 446 -29.31 -12.04 3.14
C MET A 446 -29.06 -13.40 2.49
N ASN A 447 -28.11 -13.49 1.56
CA ASN A 447 -27.73 -14.77 0.95
C ASN A 447 -26.97 -15.67 1.93
N GLU A 448 -26.14 -15.13 2.79
CA GLU A 448 -25.44 -15.89 3.83
C GLU A 448 -26.42 -16.49 4.86
N LYS A 449 -27.44 -15.71 5.26
CA LYS A 449 -28.56 -16.21 6.08
C LYS A 449 -29.35 -17.33 5.38
N ARG A 450 -29.58 -17.23 4.08
CA ARG A 450 -30.24 -18.30 3.31
C ARG A 450 -29.38 -19.56 3.23
N ARG A 451 -28.08 -19.41 2.98
CA ARG A 451 -27.12 -20.53 2.94
C ARG A 451 -27.10 -21.29 4.25
N THR A 452 -26.98 -20.59 5.37
CA THR A 452 -26.96 -21.20 6.71
C THR A 452 -28.27 -21.93 7.05
N MET A 453 -29.44 -21.37 6.66
CA MET A 453 -30.71 -22.07 6.79
C MET A 453 -30.75 -23.37 5.97
N LEU A 454 -30.29 -23.33 4.72
CA LEU A 454 -30.24 -24.51 3.86
C LEU A 454 -29.27 -25.57 4.39
N GLU A 455 -28.12 -25.17 4.93
CA GLU A 455 -27.16 -26.08 5.56
C GLU A 455 -27.74 -26.78 6.79
N ASN A 456 -28.49 -26.05 7.62
CA ASN A 456 -29.17 -26.64 8.77
C ASN A 456 -30.26 -27.64 8.34
N SER A 457 -31.10 -27.29 7.36
CA SER A 457 -32.10 -28.23 6.84
C SER A 457 -31.46 -29.45 6.19
N ASN A 458 -30.33 -29.28 5.47
CA ASN A 458 -29.61 -30.41 4.87
C ASN A 458 -29.02 -31.33 5.96
N ARG A 459 -28.50 -30.76 7.05
CA ARG A 459 -28.02 -31.53 8.21
C ARG A 459 -29.14 -32.32 8.87
N GLU A 460 -30.32 -31.73 9.04
CA GLU A 460 -31.51 -32.43 9.56
C GLU A 460 -31.93 -33.58 8.65
N LEU A 461 -31.95 -33.36 7.34
CA LEU A 461 -32.25 -34.39 6.34
C LEU A 461 -31.24 -35.55 6.41
N GLN A 462 -29.94 -35.27 6.57
CA GLN A 462 -28.91 -36.29 6.74
C GLN A 462 -29.12 -37.13 8.01
N ILE A 463 -29.49 -36.50 9.13
CA ILE A 463 -29.79 -37.23 10.38
C ILE A 463 -31.01 -38.14 10.19
N MET A 464 -32.06 -37.65 9.54
CA MET A 464 -33.26 -38.45 9.26
C MET A 464 -32.96 -39.62 8.33
N LEU A 465 -32.14 -39.40 7.30
CA LEU A 465 -31.71 -40.45 6.38
C LEU A 465 -30.97 -41.56 7.14
N HIS A 466 -29.99 -41.20 7.97
CA HIS A 466 -29.24 -42.17 8.77
C HIS A 466 -30.13 -42.98 9.72
N SER A 467 -31.13 -42.32 10.35
CA SER A 467 -32.10 -43.02 11.21
C SER A 467 -32.97 -44.02 10.43
N ILE A 468 -33.37 -43.69 9.21
CA ILE A 468 -34.13 -44.59 8.35
C ILE A 468 -33.27 -45.76 7.89
N GLU A 469 -32.01 -45.52 7.54
CA GLU A 469 -31.03 -46.56 7.20
C GLU A 469 -30.84 -47.54 8.35
N ASP A 470 -30.60 -47.06 9.57
CA ASP A 470 -30.45 -47.90 10.77
C ASP A 470 -31.68 -48.78 11.04
N LYS A 471 -32.88 -48.19 10.92
CA LYS A 471 -34.15 -48.94 11.06
C LYS A 471 -34.29 -49.99 9.96
N GLY A 472 -33.95 -49.64 8.72
CA GLY A 472 -33.96 -50.56 7.58
C GLY A 472 -33.01 -51.73 7.79
N GLN A 473 -31.80 -51.47 8.27
CA GLN A 473 -30.82 -52.52 8.60
C GLN A 473 -31.31 -53.44 9.73
N LEU A 474 -31.91 -52.88 10.78
CA LEU A 474 -32.45 -53.66 11.89
C LEU A 474 -33.56 -54.61 11.41
N ILE A 475 -34.51 -54.11 10.61
CA ILE A 475 -35.59 -54.91 10.03
C ILE A 475 -35.00 -56.06 9.17
N ALA A 476 -34.02 -55.76 8.33
CA ALA A 476 -33.36 -56.75 7.50
C ALA A 476 -32.65 -57.84 8.32
N ARG A 477 -31.95 -57.47 9.42
CA ARG A 477 -31.33 -58.42 10.35
C ARG A 477 -32.36 -59.34 11.00
N THR A 478 -33.43 -58.78 11.55
CA THR A 478 -34.50 -59.57 12.19
C THR A 478 -35.19 -60.51 11.20
N ALA A 479 -35.43 -60.07 9.96
CA ALA A 479 -36.00 -60.92 8.92
C ALA A 479 -35.06 -62.09 8.55
N LYS A 480 -33.74 -61.83 8.47
CA LYS A 480 -32.73 -62.87 8.22
C LYS A 480 -32.70 -63.91 9.33
N GLU A 481 -32.73 -63.50 10.59
CA GLU A 481 -32.77 -64.41 11.74
C GLU A 481 -34.01 -65.31 11.73
N LYS A 482 -35.19 -64.75 11.45
CA LYS A 482 -36.43 -65.52 11.31
C LYS A 482 -36.33 -66.54 10.18
N LEU A 483 -35.76 -66.16 9.04
CA LEU A 483 -35.59 -67.05 7.89
C LEU A 483 -34.67 -68.23 8.21
N ILE A 484 -33.56 -67.99 8.94
CA ILE A 484 -32.65 -69.05 9.38
C ILE A 484 -33.39 -70.01 10.33
N LYS A 485 -34.11 -69.48 11.33
CA LYS A 485 -34.89 -70.30 12.26
C LYS A 485 -35.91 -71.18 11.54
N TYR A 486 -36.71 -70.62 10.62
CA TYR A 486 -37.68 -71.39 9.85
C TYR A 486 -37.02 -72.43 8.93
N SER A 487 -35.87 -72.12 8.34
CA SER A 487 -35.11 -73.07 7.52
C SER A 487 -34.62 -74.27 8.33
N ASP A 488 -34.06 -74.03 9.53
CA ASP A 488 -33.55 -75.09 10.40
C ASP A 488 -34.69 -75.94 11.00
N GLU A 489 -35.79 -75.31 11.41
CA GLU A 489 -37.00 -76.02 11.86
C GLU A 489 -37.62 -76.87 10.74
N ASN A 490 -37.77 -76.33 9.52
CA ASN A 490 -38.27 -77.08 8.38
C ASN A 490 -37.36 -78.26 8.02
N ARG A 491 -36.03 -78.10 8.18
CA ARG A 491 -35.07 -79.21 8.02
C ARG A 491 -35.33 -80.32 9.04
N ARG A 492 -35.55 -79.96 10.31
CA ARG A 492 -35.86 -80.92 11.39
C ARG A 492 -37.19 -81.64 11.15
N LEU A 493 -38.24 -80.91 10.77
CA LEU A 493 -39.55 -81.48 10.46
C LEU A 493 -39.50 -82.43 9.25
N LYS A 494 -38.75 -82.07 8.20
CA LYS A 494 -38.52 -82.96 7.04
C LYS A 494 -37.80 -84.25 7.44
N GLU A 495 -36.86 -84.18 8.36
CA GLU A 495 -36.17 -85.38 8.86
C GLU A 495 -37.09 -86.25 9.73
N GLN A 496 -37.91 -85.63 10.58
CA GLN A 496 -38.94 -86.35 11.35
C GLN A 496 -39.99 -87.04 10.46
N LEU A 497 -40.39 -86.40 9.34
CA LEU A 497 -41.30 -86.98 8.37
C LEU A 497 -40.74 -88.27 7.72
N LYS A 498 -39.41 -88.34 7.50
CA LYS A 498 -38.76 -89.55 6.94
C LYS A 498 -38.75 -90.72 7.93
N VAL A 499 -38.70 -90.43 9.23
CA VAL A 499 -38.57 -91.44 10.29
C VAL A 499 -39.93 -91.86 10.87
N ALA A 500 -40.99 -91.06 10.66
CA ALA A 500 -42.33 -91.35 11.16
C ALA A 500 -42.92 -92.64 10.54
N GLY A 501 -43.38 -93.56 11.40
CA GLY A 501 -44.18 -94.74 11.01
C GLY A 501 -45.67 -94.49 11.28
N GLY A 502 -46.52 -94.63 10.26
CA GLY A 502 -47.97 -94.39 10.32
C GLY A 502 -48.41 -93.27 9.38
N ASP A 503 -49.44 -93.52 8.56
CA ASP A 503 -49.92 -92.57 7.54
C ASP A 503 -50.60 -91.32 8.13
N ASP A 504 -51.31 -91.45 9.26
CA ASP A 504 -51.99 -90.31 9.91
C ASP A 504 -50.99 -89.28 10.47
N SER A 505 -49.94 -89.74 11.16
CA SER A 505 -48.88 -88.86 11.69
C SER A 505 -48.06 -88.17 10.59
N LYS A 506 -47.95 -88.79 9.40
CA LYS A 506 -47.30 -88.17 8.23
C LYS A 506 -48.17 -87.08 7.59
N GLY A 507 -49.49 -87.23 7.63
CA GLY A 507 -50.45 -86.23 7.16
C GLY A 507 -50.31 -84.91 7.92
N ASP A 508 -50.39 -84.96 9.26
CA ASP A 508 -50.32 -83.78 10.12
C ASP A 508 -48.97 -83.04 10.00
N LEU A 509 -47.84 -83.78 9.97
CA LEU A 509 -46.51 -83.19 9.76
C LEU A 509 -46.35 -82.55 8.38
N SER A 510 -46.99 -83.12 7.34
CA SER A 510 -46.98 -82.59 5.96
C SER A 510 -47.72 -81.26 5.87
N ASP A 511 -48.88 -81.14 6.53
CA ASP A 511 -49.67 -79.90 6.49
C ASP A 511 -49.04 -78.77 7.32
N ILE A 512 -48.39 -79.10 8.44
CA ILE A 512 -47.56 -78.14 9.20
C ILE A 512 -46.40 -77.62 8.35
N LEU A 513 -45.74 -78.49 7.58
CA LEU A 513 -44.65 -78.11 6.67
C LEU A 513 -45.13 -77.18 5.55
N LYS A 514 -46.25 -77.49 4.91
CA LYS A 514 -46.82 -76.63 3.84
C LYS A 514 -47.17 -75.24 4.38
N LYS A 515 -47.82 -75.16 5.54
CA LYS A 515 -48.17 -73.89 6.18
C LYS A 515 -46.90 -73.06 6.46
N ARG A 516 -45.86 -73.69 7.01
CA ARG A 516 -44.60 -73.00 7.29
C ARG A 516 -43.81 -72.59 6.04
N ASP A 517 -43.81 -73.41 5.00
CA ASP A 517 -43.21 -73.03 3.72
C ASP A 517 -43.93 -71.82 3.11
N SER A 518 -45.25 -71.71 3.28
CA SER A 518 -46.02 -70.52 2.88
C SER A 518 -45.64 -69.26 3.69
N GLU A 519 -45.48 -69.38 5.02
CA GLU A 519 -45.05 -68.28 5.90
C GLU A 519 -43.61 -67.84 5.59
N MET A 520 -42.71 -68.79 5.33
CA MET A 520 -41.33 -68.51 4.92
C MET A 520 -41.27 -67.76 3.58
N ASN A 521 -42.11 -68.12 2.62
CA ASN A 521 -42.17 -67.44 1.33
C ASN A 521 -42.74 -66.01 1.46
N ALA A 522 -43.74 -65.80 2.32
CA ALA A 522 -44.25 -64.46 2.61
C ALA A 522 -43.16 -63.56 3.20
N VAL A 523 -42.33 -64.06 4.13
CA VAL A 523 -41.20 -63.31 4.69
C VAL A 523 -40.15 -62.97 3.62
N LYS A 524 -39.87 -63.88 2.67
CA LYS A 524 -38.93 -63.62 1.57
C LYS A 524 -39.45 -62.53 0.62
N GLU A 525 -40.75 -62.53 0.34
CA GLU A 525 -41.38 -61.55 -0.53
C GLU A 525 -41.33 -60.14 0.07
N GLU A 526 -41.64 -60.02 1.36
CA GLU A 526 -41.54 -58.74 2.09
C GLU A 526 -40.09 -58.22 2.13
N LEU A 527 -39.11 -59.10 2.28
CA LEU A 527 -37.69 -58.75 2.24
C LEU A 527 -37.26 -58.26 0.83
N ALA A 528 -37.83 -58.84 -0.23
CA ALA A 528 -37.60 -58.40 -1.61
C ALA A 528 -38.20 -57.00 -1.87
N LYS A 529 -39.40 -56.73 -1.36
CA LYS A 529 -40.04 -55.40 -1.43
C LYS A 529 -39.23 -54.33 -0.67
N LEU A 530 -38.74 -54.67 0.51
CA LEU A 530 -37.91 -53.77 1.33
C LEU A 530 -36.59 -53.43 0.61
N LYS A 531 -35.94 -54.43 -0.01
CA LYS A 531 -34.72 -54.24 -0.81
C LYS A 531 -34.96 -53.36 -2.03
N ALA A 532 -36.06 -53.58 -2.75
CA ALA A 532 -36.42 -52.76 -3.90
C ALA A 532 -36.68 -51.29 -3.50
N THR A 533 -37.26 -51.07 -2.31
CA THR A 533 -37.49 -49.73 -1.77
C THR A 533 -36.19 -49.05 -1.36
N LEU A 534 -35.27 -49.77 -0.71
CA LEU A 534 -33.94 -49.23 -0.37
C LEU A 534 -33.11 -48.85 -1.61
N LYS A 535 -33.15 -49.68 -2.66
CA LYS A 535 -32.44 -49.40 -3.92
C LYS A 535 -32.95 -48.16 -4.66
N LYS A 536 -34.21 -47.74 -4.41
CA LYS A 536 -34.75 -46.48 -4.94
C LYS A 536 -34.29 -45.26 -4.15
N ILE A 537 -33.89 -45.44 -2.90
CA ILE A 537 -33.44 -44.36 -2.00
C ILE A 537 -31.93 -44.13 -2.18
N ASP A 538 -31.14 -45.18 -2.40
CA ASP A 538 -29.70 -45.13 -2.69
C ASP A 538 -29.39 -45.94 -3.96
N PRO A 539 -29.51 -45.33 -5.16
CA PRO A 539 -29.28 -46.01 -6.44
C PRO A 539 -27.80 -46.32 -6.72
N ASP A 540 -26.87 -45.55 -6.14
CA ASP A 540 -25.42 -45.66 -6.37
C ASP A 540 -24.71 -46.55 -5.34
N GLY A 541 -25.39 -46.95 -4.25
CA GLY A 541 -24.97 -48.03 -3.38
C GLY A 541 -23.73 -47.72 -2.54
N SER A 542 -23.55 -46.47 -2.08
CA SER A 542 -22.33 -46.08 -1.39
C SER A 542 -22.27 -46.52 0.08
N GLN A 543 -23.38 -46.90 0.73
CA GLN A 543 -23.32 -47.43 2.10
C GLN A 543 -24.09 -48.73 2.38
N VAL A 544 -25.13 -49.09 1.62
CA VAL A 544 -26.00 -50.22 2.02
C VAL A 544 -25.73 -51.55 1.27
N SER A 545 -25.04 -51.52 0.14
CA SER A 545 -24.82 -52.72 -0.69
C SER A 545 -23.83 -53.72 -0.07
N ALA A 546 -22.83 -53.24 0.66
CA ALA A 546 -21.72 -54.06 1.15
C ALA A 546 -22.15 -55.15 2.14
N THR A 547 -23.13 -54.89 3.00
CA THR A 547 -23.58 -55.87 4.01
C THR A 547 -24.56 -56.91 3.45
N ILE A 548 -25.28 -56.58 2.36
CA ILE A 548 -26.20 -57.52 1.69
C ILE A 548 -25.44 -58.44 0.73
N ALA A 549 -24.35 -57.96 0.12
CA ALA A 549 -23.47 -58.78 -0.71
C ALA A 549 -22.74 -59.88 0.08
N ALA A 550 -22.44 -59.64 1.37
CA ALA A 550 -21.91 -60.64 2.30
C ALA A 550 -22.93 -61.71 2.74
N ALA A 551 -24.12 -61.74 2.13
CA ALA A 551 -25.17 -62.74 2.36
C ALA A 551 -25.45 -63.64 1.14
N LYS A 552 -24.48 -63.76 0.22
CA LYS A 552 -24.25 -65.00 -0.54
C LYS A 552 -23.25 -65.86 0.24
#